data_AF-D8U6K0-F1
#
_entry.id   AF-D8U6K0-F1
#
_cell.length_a   1.000
_cell.length_b   1.000
_cell.length_c   1.000
_cell.angle_alpha   90.00
_cell.angle_beta   90.00
_cell.angle_gamma   90.00
#
_symmetry.space_group_name_H-M   'P 1'
#
loop_
_entity.id
_entity.type
_entity.pdbx_description
1 polymer ?
#
loop_
_entity_poly.entity_id
_entity_poly.type
_entity_poly.pdbx_seq_one_letter_code
_entity_poly.pdbx_strand_id
1 'polypeptide(L)'
;MASLMRTQTLLRACPQRCAFTPVKPTFAPVSRPAVERGALVVMAAEAKKDQKKKMPSPVKRALLAEERRLYNKSRKSACATRVKKVIKMAESLMSTADAHSEDQVKALEKLVSEAYTEIDKAVVKGILHENTAARKKARCARYKKHVLMFAGLYKPAEDSEDYARFLRLQAKAAEVRAKEATQKPKAAAA
;
A
#
# COMPACT_ATOMS: atom_id res chain seq x y z
N MET A 1 -47.51 1.54 -28.15
CA MET A 1 -48.36 1.82 -26.98
C MET A 1 -48.06 0.79 -25.91
N ALA A 2 -47.61 1.27 -24.74
CA ALA A 2 -47.49 0.59 -23.43
C ALA A 2 -46.78 -0.78 -23.35
N SER A 3 -45.94 -1.09 -22.37
CA SER A 3 -45.26 -0.35 -21.32
C SER A 3 -44.28 -1.36 -20.70
N LEU A 4 -43.07 -0.92 -20.40
CA LEU A 4 -42.35 -1.15 -19.14
C LEU A 4 -42.90 -2.25 -18.22
N MET A 5 -42.05 -3.21 -17.80
CA MET A 5 -41.71 -3.45 -16.38
C MET A 5 -40.75 -4.66 -16.23
N ARG A 6 -39.48 -4.32 -15.98
CA ARG A 6 -38.62 -4.83 -14.90
C ARG A 6 -38.35 -6.34 -14.81
N THR A 7 -37.12 -6.66 -15.23
CA THR A 7 -36.22 -7.63 -14.60
C THR A 7 -36.30 -7.54 -13.06
N GLN A 8 -36.81 -8.60 -12.41
CA GLN A 8 -36.58 -8.83 -10.99
C GLN A 8 -35.61 -10.00 -10.83
N THR A 9 -34.43 -9.61 -10.40
CA THR A 9 -33.42 -10.41 -9.70
C THR A 9 -34.08 -11.36 -8.70
N LEU A 10 -33.86 -12.66 -8.86
CA LEU A 10 -33.97 -13.62 -7.76
C LEU A 10 -32.86 -13.31 -6.76
N LEU A 11 -33.14 -12.34 -5.88
CA LEU A 11 -32.44 -12.17 -4.62
C LEU A 11 -32.71 -13.44 -3.81
N ARG A 12 -31.74 -14.33 -3.84
CA ARG A 12 -31.62 -15.43 -2.89
C ARG A 12 -31.64 -14.80 -1.51
N ALA A 13 -32.75 -14.95 -0.79
CA ALA A 13 -32.88 -14.47 0.57
C ALA A 13 -31.70 -15.04 1.37
N CYS A 14 -30.83 -14.15 1.86
CA CYS A 14 -29.85 -14.51 2.87
C CYS A 14 -30.63 -15.17 4.01
N PRO A 15 -30.32 -16.42 4.40
CA PRO A 15 -30.84 -16.95 5.64
C PRO A 15 -30.42 -15.95 6.72
N GLN A 16 -31.43 -15.51 7.47
CA GLN A 16 -31.33 -14.48 8.48
C GLN A 16 -30.02 -14.66 9.25
N ARG A 17 -29.18 -13.61 9.24
CA ARG A 17 -28.08 -13.49 10.19
C ARG A 17 -28.68 -13.76 11.57
N CYS A 18 -28.41 -14.93 12.13
CA CYS A 18 -28.68 -15.21 13.52
C CYS A 18 -28.03 -14.07 14.30
N ALA A 19 -28.83 -13.24 14.94
CA ALA A 19 -28.33 -12.20 15.80
C ALA A 19 -27.44 -12.90 16.83
N PHE A 20 -26.14 -12.58 16.81
CA PHE A 20 -25.21 -13.05 17.82
C PHE A 20 -25.64 -12.41 19.14
N THR A 21 -26.47 -13.11 19.89
CA THR A 21 -26.81 -12.73 21.27
C THR A 21 -25.59 -13.08 22.12
N PRO A 22 -24.85 -12.11 22.67
CA PRO A 22 -23.79 -12.44 23.59
C PRO A 22 -24.44 -13.02 24.85
N VAL A 23 -24.30 -14.34 25.04
CA VAL A 23 -24.60 -14.96 26.33
C VAL A 23 -23.65 -14.31 27.33
N LYS A 24 -24.19 -13.54 28.27
CA LYS A 24 -23.40 -12.98 29.37
C LYS A 24 -22.75 -14.16 30.10
N PRO A 25 -21.42 -14.21 30.24
CA PRO A 25 -20.81 -15.27 31.02
C PRO A 25 -21.26 -15.06 32.48
N THR A 26 -22.06 -15.99 32.99
CA THR A 26 -22.39 -16.07 34.41
C THR A 26 -21.17 -16.60 35.16
N PHE A 27 -20.15 -15.75 35.30
CA PHE A 27 -19.11 -16.01 36.29
C PHE A 27 -19.74 -15.82 37.66
N ALA A 28 -20.01 -16.93 38.35
CA ALA A 28 -20.24 -16.90 39.78
C ALA A 28 -19.02 -16.23 40.44
N PRO A 29 -19.21 -15.25 41.34
CA PRO A 29 -18.09 -14.68 42.06
C PRO A 29 -17.49 -15.78 42.94
N VAL A 30 -16.32 -16.29 42.56
CA VAL A 30 -15.53 -17.12 43.47
C VAL A 30 -15.17 -16.21 44.64
N SER A 31 -15.74 -16.49 45.81
CA SER A 31 -15.43 -15.81 47.06
C SER A 31 -13.95 -16.04 47.37
N ARG A 32 -13.10 -15.09 46.98
CA ARG A 32 -11.73 -15.05 47.48
C ARG A 32 -11.81 -14.72 48.97
N PRO A 33 -11.15 -15.46 49.87
CA PRO A 33 -11.11 -15.09 51.27
C PRO A 33 -10.55 -13.66 51.37
N ALA A 34 -11.21 -12.84 52.19
CA ALA A 34 -10.74 -11.50 52.49
C ALA A 34 -9.35 -11.63 53.10
N VAL A 35 -8.31 -11.35 52.30
CA VAL A 35 -6.97 -11.17 52.83
C VAL A 35 -7.07 -9.95 53.72
N GLU A 36 -7.06 -10.19 55.04
CA GLU A 36 -6.95 -9.14 56.03
C GLU A 36 -5.81 -8.23 55.59
N ARG A 37 -6.13 -6.95 55.37
CA ARG A 37 -5.12 -5.95 55.06
C ARG A 37 -4.27 -5.82 56.31
N GLY A 38 -3.23 -6.65 56.42
CA GLY A 38 -2.16 -6.44 57.38
C GLY A 38 -1.71 -5.01 57.21
N ALA A 39 -1.81 -4.23 58.29
CA ALA A 39 -1.40 -2.85 58.31
C ALA A 39 0.07 -2.80 57.86
N LEU A 40 0.30 -2.35 56.62
CA LEU A 40 1.63 -1.99 56.17
C LEU A 40 2.06 -0.79 57.00
N VAL A 41 2.81 -1.05 58.07
CA VAL A 41 3.63 -0.04 58.72
C VAL A 41 4.66 0.38 57.68
N VAL A 42 4.37 1.48 56.97
CA VAL A 42 5.33 2.13 56.08
C VAL A 42 6.35 2.80 56.99
N MET A 43 7.36 2.04 57.43
CA MET A 43 8.60 2.67 57.86
C MET A 43 9.16 3.36 56.62
N ALA A 44 9.18 4.70 56.66
CA ALA A 44 9.79 5.53 55.63
C ALA A 44 11.29 5.22 55.62
N ALA A 45 11.69 4.20 54.85
CA ALA A 45 13.07 3.99 54.50
C ALA A 45 13.49 5.17 53.62
N GLU A 46 14.28 6.07 54.21
CA GLU A 46 14.92 7.17 53.50
C GLU A 46 15.63 6.62 52.27
N ALA A 47 15.23 7.07 51.09
CA ALA A 47 15.79 6.60 49.83
C ALA A 47 17.30 6.85 49.82
N LYS A 48 18.09 5.77 49.82
CA LYS A 48 19.55 5.80 49.70
C LYS A 48 19.95 6.68 48.50
N LYS A 49 20.70 7.76 48.77
CA LYS A 49 21.04 8.83 47.81
C LYS A 49 21.84 8.35 46.58
N ASP A 50 22.38 7.14 46.62
CA ASP A 50 23.25 6.58 45.57
C ASP A 50 22.53 5.67 44.55
N GLN A 51 21.21 5.47 44.67
CA GLN A 51 20.47 4.65 43.71
C GLN A 51 19.95 5.48 42.53
N LYS A 52 20.40 5.15 41.31
CA LYS A 52 19.93 5.75 40.06
C LYS A 52 18.40 5.67 39.96
N LYS A 53 17.74 6.82 40.07
CA LYS A 53 16.27 6.95 39.97
C LYS A 53 15.78 6.36 38.64
N LYS A 54 14.86 5.38 38.71
CA LYS A 54 14.25 4.78 37.51
C LYS A 54 13.48 5.87 36.76
N MET A 55 13.75 6.04 35.46
CA MET A 55 12.99 7.01 34.65
C MET A 55 11.49 6.71 34.74
N PRO A 56 10.64 7.73 34.94
CA PRO A 56 9.19 7.53 35.04
C PRO A 56 8.65 6.98 33.70
N SER A 57 7.65 6.09 33.78
CA SER A 57 7.08 5.39 32.61
C SER A 57 6.67 6.33 31.46
N PRO A 58 6.02 7.50 31.70
CA PRO A 58 5.65 8.42 30.63
C PRO A 58 6.84 8.94 29.82
N VAL A 59 7.93 9.34 30.50
CA VAL A 59 9.15 9.85 29.84
C VAL A 59 9.78 8.76 28.98
N LYS A 60 9.83 7.52 29.47
CA LYS A 60 10.31 6.37 28.67
C LYS A 60 9.48 6.15 27.42
N ARG A 61 8.14 6.25 27.52
CA ARG A 61 7.24 6.05 26.38
C ARG A 61 7.41 7.16 25.33
N ALA A 62 7.64 8.40 25.76
CA ALA A 62 7.92 9.52 24.86
C ALA A 62 9.20 9.28 24.03
N LEU A 63 10.31 8.94 24.68
CA LEU A 63 11.59 8.66 24.00
C LEU A 63 11.47 7.50 22.99
N LEU A 64 10.85 6.39 23.39
CA LEU A 64 10.61 5.25 22.51
C LEU A 64 9.71 5.61 21.30
N ALA A 65 8.75 6.52 21.50
CA ALA A 65 7.88 6.98 20.42
C ALA A 65 8.65 7.84 19.41
N GLU A 66 9.56 8.69 19.88
CA GLU A 66 10.43 9.51 19.02
C GLU A 66 11.37 8.64 18.18
N GLU A 67 12.03 7.66 18.80
CA GLU A 67 12.89 6.69 18.10
C GLU A 67 12.12 5.92 17.02
N ARG A 68 10.96 5.36 17.39
CA ARG A 68 10.09 4.64 16.45
C ARG A 68 9.55 5.55 15.35
N ARG A 69 9.24 6.81 15.66
CA ARG A 69 8.79 7.80 14.67
C ARG A 69 9.86 8.07 13.62
N LEU A 70 11.11 8.29 14.03
CA LEU A 70 12.22 8.54 13.11
C LEU A 70 12.48 7.33 12.20
N TYR A 71 12.50 6.13 12.76
CA TYR A 71 12.70 4.89 12.01
C TYR A 71 11.54 4.60 11.04
N ASN A 72 10.29 4.74 11.50
CA ASN A 72 9.12 4.52 10.65
C ASN A 72 9.03 5.58 9.54
N LYS A 73 9.42 6.82 9.82
CA LYS A 73 9.45 7.91 8.83
C LYS A 73 10.42 7.59 7.69
N SER A 74 11.66 7.18 8.00
CA SER A 74 12.67 6.89 6.99
C SER A 74 12.28 5.71 6.09
N ARG A 75 11.72 4.64 6.67
CA ARG A 75 11.28 3.46 5.90
C ARG A 75 10.04 3.75 5.05
N LYS A 76 9.06 4.49 5.58
CA LYS A 76 7.87 4.91 4.83
C LYS A 76 8.21 5.85 3.68
N SER A 77 9.10 6.82 3.89
CA SER A 77 9.56 7.73 2.84
C SER A 77 10.36 7.01 1.77
N ALA A 78 11.27 6.11 2.14
CA ALA A 78 12.03 5.30 1.19
C ALA A 78 11.12 4.46 0.27
N CYS A 79 10.08 3.84 0.82
CA CYS A 79 9.07 3.12 0.03
C CYS A 79 8.33 4.06 -0.93
N ALA A 80 7.88 5.23 -0.44
CA ALA A 80 7.14 6.19 -1.25
C ALA A 80 8.00 6.73 -2.41
N THR A 81 9.28 7.02 -2.15
CA THR A 81 10.21 7.54 -3.14
C THR A 81 10.48 6.51 -4.24
N ARG A 82 10.72 5.23 -3.90
CA ARG A 82 10.96 4.18 -4.91
C ARG A 82 9.75 3.94 -5.80
N VAL A 83 8.55 3.87 -5.21
CA VAL A 83 7.30 3.75 -5.98
C VAL A 83 7.10 4.96 -6.90
N LYS A 84 7.39 6.18 -6.42
CA LYS A 84 7.33 7.39 -7.27
C LYS A 84 8.33 7.34 -8.43
N LYS A 85 9.55 6.84 -8.21
CA LYS A 85 10.56 6.69 -9.28
C LYS A 85 10.07 5.73 -10.38
N VAL A 86 9.50 4.59 -10.00
CA VAL A 86 8.92 3.62 -10.95
C VAL A 86 7.82 4.28 -11.79
N ILE A 87 6.91 5.02 -11.15
CA ILE A 87 5.79 5.66 -11.84
C ILE A 87 6.28 6.75 -12.79
N LYS A 88 7.19 7.62 -12.35
CA LYS A 88 7.76 8.68 -13.21
C LYS A 88 8.48 8.11 -14.43
N MET A 89 9.26 7.05 -14.25
CA MET A 89 9.94 6.37 -15.35
C MET A 89 8.94 5.73 -16.32
N ALA A 90 7.88 5.09 -15.79
CA ALA A 90 6.84 4.53 -16.65
C ALA A 90 6.09 5.61 -17.44
N GLU A 91 5.79 6.75 -16.81
CA GLU A 91 5.12 7.89 -17.45
C GLU A 91 5.99 8.51 -18.56
N SER A 92 7.30 8.68 -18.33
CA SER A 92 8.21 9.18 -19.36
C SER A 92 8.28 8.23 -20.57
N LEU A 93 8.34 6.92 -20.32
CA LEU A 93 8.40 5.91 -21.39
C LEU A 93 7.10 5.84 -22.21
N MET A 94 5.96 6.13 -21.60
CA MET A 94 4.68 6.20 -22.32
C MET A 94 4.52 7.48 -23.15
N SER A 95 5.35 8.50 -22.91
CA SER A 95 5.26 9.79 -23.60
C SER A 95 6.14 9.90 -24.84
N THR A 96 7.20 9.09 -24.93
CA THR A 96 8.15 9.07 -26.05
C THR A 96 7.92 7.84 -26.91
N ALA A 97 7.74 7.97 -28.21
CA ALA A 97 7.48 6.82 -29.08
C ALA A 97 8.70 5.89 -29.30
N ASP A 98 9.92 6.37 -29.02
CA ASP A 98 11.17 5.61 -29.19
C ASP A 98 11.43 4.55 -28.08
N ALA A 99 10.47 4.35 -27.18
CA ALA A 99 10.58 3.51 -25.97
C ALA A 99 10.55 1.98 -26.22
N HIS A 100 11.03 1.53 -27.38
CA HIS A 100 11.14 0.10 -27.71
C HIS A 100 12.53 -0.49 -27.36
N SER A 101 13.47 0.31 -26.84
CA SER A 101 14.77 -0.23 -26.43
C SER A 101 14.60 -1.14 -25.22
N GLU A 102 14.97 -2.41 -25.39
CA GLU A 102 14.97 -3.44 -24.34
C GLU A 102 15.68 -2.97 -23.06
N ASP A 103 16.67 -2.09 -23.20
CA ASP A 103 17.47 -1.56 -22.10
C ASP A 103 16.67 -0.67 -21.15
N GLN A 104 15.71 0.11 -21.67
CA GLN A 104 14.83 0.93 -20.83
C GLN A 104 13.83 0.07 -20.06
N VAL A 105 13.34 -1.02 -20.66
CA VAL A 105 12.49 -2.00 -19.97
C VAL A 105 13.28 -2.67 -18.85
N LYS A 106 14.52 -3.11 -19.11
CA LYS A 106 15.42 -3.68 -18.09
C LYS A 106 15.68 -2.68 -16.95
N ALA A 107 15.87 -1.40 -17.25
CA ALA A 107 16.03 -0.37 -16.22
C ALA A 107 14.77 -0.21 -15.35
N LEU A 108 13.58 -0.26 -15.94
CA LEU A 108 12.30 -0.21 -15.22
C LEU A 108 12.15 -1.42 -14.29
N GLU A 109 12.53 -2.61 -14.76
CA GLU A 109 12.48 -3.84 -13.96
C GLU A 109 13.41 -3.80 -12.75
N LYS A 110 14.62 -3.24 -12.89
CA LYS A 110 15.54 -3.00 -11.77
C LYS A 110 14.91 -2.07 -10.72
N LEU A 111 14.25 -0.99 -11.14
CA LEU A 111 13.56 -0.10 -10.20
C LEU A 111 12.36 -0.78 -9.50
N VAL A 112 11.66 -1.67 -10.20
CA VAL A 112 10.56 -2.45 -9.63
C VAL A 112 11.08 -3.44 -8.58
N SER A 113 12.18 -4.14 -8.84
CA SER A 113 12.77 -5.09 -7.88
C SER A 113 13.27 -4.40 -6.61
N GLU A 114 13.89 -3.23 -6.74
CA GLU A 114 14.27 -2.38 -5.61
C GLU A 114 13.05 -1.93 -4.79
N ALA A 115 11.97 -1.52 -5.47
CA ALA A 115 10.74 -1.10 -4.81
C ALA A 115 10.10 -2.25 -4.02
N TYR A 116 10.03 -3.45 -4.60
CA TYR A 116 9.48 -4.63 -3.93
C TYR A 116 10.30 -5.05 -2.71
N THR A 117 11.63 -5.10 -2.88
CA THR A 117 12.56 -5.41 -1.79
C THR A 117 12.31 -4.51 -0.57
N GLU A 118 12.06 -3.23 -0.80
CA GLU A 118 11.94 -2.26 0.29
C GLU A 118 10.53 -2.21 0.90
N ILE A 119 9.50 -2.49 0.08
CA ILE A 119 8.14 -2.73 0.57
C ILE A 119 8.13 -3.95 1.49
N ASP A 120 8.74 -5.06 1.07
CA ASP A 120 8.67 -6.32 1.81
C ASP A 120 9.49 -6.27 3.09
N LYS A 121 10.68 -5.65 3.05
CA LYS A 121 11.43 -5.34 4.27
C LYS A 121 10.63 -4.47 5.24
N ALA A 122 9.77 -3.57 4.75
CA ALA A 122 8.92 -2.76 5.62
C ALA A 122 7.71 -3.54 6.20
N VAL A 123 7.24 -4.57 5.52
CA VAL A 123 6.21 -5.51 6.02
C VAL A 123 6.78 -6.40 7.11
N VAL A 124 7.91 -7.04 6.86
CA VAL A 124 8.59 -7.92 7.83
C VAL A 124 8.94 -7.15 9.11
N LYS A 125 9.30 -5.87 8.99
CA LYS A 125 9.58 -4.98 10.12
C LYS A 125 8.32 -4.44 10.84
N GLY A 126 7.12 -4.78 10.38
CA GLY A 126 5.85 -4.33 10.97
C GLY A 126 5.52 -2.84 10.77
N ILE A 127 6.19 -2.16 9.83
CA ILE A 127 6.01 -0.72 9.58
C ILE A 127 4.83 -0.46 8.63
N LEU A 128 4.61 -1.39 7.69
CA LEU A 128 3.49 -1.40 6.76
C LEU A 128 2.67 -2.66 6.98
N HIS A 129 1.34 -2.50 6.96
CA HIS A 129 0.43 -3.64 6.91
C HIS A 129 0.46 -4.31 5.52
N GLU A 130 0.28 -5.62 5.49
CA GLU A 130 0.31 -6.46 4.28
C GLU A 130 -0.60 -5.93 3.17
N ASN A 131 -1.87 -5.63 3.47
CA ASN A 131 -2.79 -4.98 2.54
C ASN A 131 -2.25 -3.68 1.93
N THR A 132 -1.53 -2.86 2.71
CA THR A 132 -0.94 -1.63 2.20
C THR A 132 0.25 -1.91 1.28
N ALA A 133 1.04 -2.93 1.59
CA ALA A 133 2.10 -3.40 0.71
C ALA A 133 1.54 -3.98 -0.60
N ALA A 134 0.51 -4.81 -0.53
CA ALA A 134 -0.18 -5.39 -1.68
C ALA A 134 -0.71 -4.29 -2.63
N ARG A 135 -1.35 -3.24 -2.10
CA ARG A 135 -1.79 -2.09 -2.92
C ARG A 135 -0.63 -1.38 -3.63
N LYS A 136 0.52 -1.23 -2.96
CA LYS A 136 1.72 -0.62 -3.58
C LYS A 136 2.30 -1.51 -4.68
N LYS A 137 2.39 -2.82 -4.46
CA LYS A 137 2.85 -3.78 -5.47
C LYS A 137 1.91 -3.80 -6.68
N ALA A 138 0.61 -3.87 -6.45
CA ALA A 138 -0.41 -3.81 -7.49
C ALA A 138 -0.31 -2.51 -8.31
N ARG A 139 -0.01 -1.37 -7.66
CA ARG A 139 0.25 -0.11 -8.37
C ARG A 139 1.45 -0.23 -9.31
N CYS A 140 2.61 -0.67 -8.83
CA CYS A 140 3.79 -0.82 -9.69
C CYS A 140 3.53 -1.80 -10.85
N ALA A 141 2.90 -2.94 -10.59
CA ALA A 141 2.56 -3.93 -11.61
C ALA A 141 1.64 -3.36 -12.71
N ARG A 142 0.66 -2.52 -12.33
CA ARG A 142 -0.23 -1.86 -13.29
C ARG A 142 0.52 -0.96 -14.27
N TYR A 143 1.52 -0.20 -13.81
CA TYR A 143 2.33 0.65 -14.68
C TYR A 143 3.33 -0.17 -15.52
N LYS A 144 3.93 -1.23 -14.96
CA LYS A 144 4.77 -2.15 -15.74
C LYS A 144 3.99 -2.75 -16.92
N LYS A 145 2.78 -3.26 -16.66
CA LYS A 145 1.89 -3.80 -17.71
C LYS A 145 1.58 -2.77 -18.80
N HIS A 146 1.32 -1.52 -18.42
CA HIS A 146 1.07 -0.45 -19.40
C HIS A 146 2.24 -0.23 -20.35
N VAL A 147 3.44 -0.16 -19.81
CA VAL A 147 4.65 0.06 -20.62
C VAL A 147 4.85 -1.11 -21.58
N LEU A 148 4.63 -2.35 -21.13
CA LEU A 148 4.71 -3.53 -22.00
C LEU A 148 3.68 -3.52 -23.13
N MET A 149 2.44 -3.11 -22.83
CA MET A 149 1.38 -2.95 -23.84
C MET A 149 1.70 -1.84 -24.85
N PHE A 150 2.20 -0.70 -24.36
CA PHE A 150 2.59 0.44 -25.19
C PHE A 150 3.77 0.11 -26.11
N ALA A 151 4.77 -0.60 -25.57
CA ALA A 151 5.90 -1.10 -26.33
C ALA A 151 5.54 -2.20 -27.34
N GLY A 152 4.30 -2.71 -27.32
CA GLY A 152 3.83 -3.78 -28.21
C GLY A 152 4.32 -5.18 -27.85
N LEU A 153 5.04 -5.34 -26.73
CA LEU A 153 5.61 -6.61 -26.26
C LEU A 153 4.58 -7.53 -25.59
N TYR A 154 3.41 -7.00 -25.24
CA TYR A 154 2.34 -7.76 -24.60
C TYR A 154 0.97 -7.39 -25.18
N LYS A 155 0.30 -8.38 -25.78
CA LYS A 155 -1.10 -8.27 -26.20
C LYS A 155 -1.97 -9.14 -25.28
N PRO A 156 -2.87 -8.55 -24.49
CA PRO A 156 -3.81 -9.32 -23.67
C PRO A 156 -4.82 -10.05 -24.55
N ALA A 157 -5.34 -11.17 -24.05
CA ALA A 157 -6.46 -11.89 -24.66
C ALA A 157 -7.74 -11.03 -24.63
N GLU A 158 -8.62 -11.22 -25.61
CA GLU A 158 -9.83 -10.40 -25.80
C GLU A 158 -10.83 -10.54 -24.65
N ASP A 159 -10.93 -11.74 -24.08
CA ASP A 159 -11.81 -12.05 -22.94
C ASP A 159 -11.33 -11.44 -21.61
N SER A 160 -10.12 -10.87 -21.58
CA SER A 160 -9.54 -10.33 -20.34
C SER A 160 -9.93 -8.88 -20.12
N GLU A 161 -10.14 -8.51 -18.85
CA GLU A 161 -10.40 -7.12 -18.43
C GLU A 161 -9.29 -6.14 -18.89
N ASP A 162 -8.08 -6.66 -19.12
CA ASP A 162 -6.91 -5.90 -19.56
C ASP A 162 -7.01 -5.46 -21.04
N TYR A 163 -7.88 -6.06 -21.87
CA TYR A 163 -8.02 -5.74 -23.30
C TYR A 163 -8.55 -4.33 -23.56
N ALA A 164 -9.58 -3.90 -22.83
CA ALA A 164 -10.11 -2.54 -22.93
C ALA A 164 -9.05 -1.47 -22.62
N ARG A 165 -8.10 -1.81 -21.73
CA ARG A 165 -6.97 -0.96 -21.36
C ARG A 165 -5.92 -0.90 -22.47
N PHE A 166 -5.63 -2.03 -23.10
CA PHE A 166 -4.76 -2.13 -24.26
C PHE A 166 -5.27 -1.25 -25.42
N LEU A 167 -6.56 -1.31 -25.75
CA LEU A 167 -7.14 -0.46 -26.80
C LEU A 167 -6.96 1.05 -26.52
N ARG A 168 -7.20 1.49 -25.28
CA ARG A 168 -6.96 2.89 -24.87
C ARG A 168 -5.49 3.29 -24.97
N LEU A 169 -4.57 2.38 -24.66
CA LEU A 169 -3.13 2.62 -24.77
C LEU A 169 -2.68 2.69 -26.23
N GLN A 170 -3.22 1.85 -27.11
CA GLN A 170 -2.99 1.92 -28.55
C GLN A 170 -3.48 3.25 -29.13
N ALA A 171 -4.69 3.70 -28.75
CA ALA A 171 -5.20 5.01 -29.15
C ALA A 171 -4.27 6.14 -28.69
N LYS A 172 -3.79 6.09 -27.43
CA LYS A 172 -2.79 7.05 -26.92
C LYS A 172 -1.46 6.98 -27.65
N ALA A 173 -0.97 5.79 -28.00
CA ALA A 173 0.25 5.64 -28.78
C ALA A 173 0.11 6.28 -30.16
N ALA A 174 -1.04 6.10 -30.81
CA ALA A 174 -1.35 6.77 -32.07
C ALA A 174 -1.38 8.31 -31.91
N GLU A 175 -1.96 8.85 -30.83
CA GLU A 175 -1.94 10.29 -30.54
C GLU A 175 -0.51 10.83 -30.32
N VAL A 176 0.33 10.11 -29.57
CA VAL A 176 1.73 10.52 -29.33
C VAL A 176 2.52 10.54 -30.63
N ARG A 177 2.42 9.48 -31.45
CA ARG A 177 3.03 9.41 -32.78
C ARG A 177 2.55 10.53 -33.70
N ALA A 178 1.24 10.84 -33.67
CA ALA A 178 0.68 11.95 -34.45
C ALA A 178 1.23 13.32 -34.00
N LYS A 179 1.38 13.55 -32.70
CA LYS A 179 1.96 14.78 -32.15
C LYS A 179 3.43 14.94 -32.56
N GLU A 180 4.23 13.89 -32.44
CA GLU A 180 5.63 13.91 -32.87
C GLU A 180 5.75 14.18 -34.39
N ALA A 181 4.89 13.60 -35.22
CA ALA A 181 4.86 13.87 -36.66
C ALA A 181 4.55 15.34 -36.98
N THR A 182 3.62 15.97 -36.25
CA THR A 182 3.29 17.40 -36.44
C THR A 182 4.35 18.37 -35.92
N GLN A 183 5.19 17.97 -34.96
CA GLN A 183 6.27 18.80 -34.41
C GLN A 183 7.54 18.79 -35.29
N LYS A 184 7.68 17.81 -36.19
CA LYS A 184 8.87 17.63 -37.02
C LYS A 184 9.09 18.58 -38.23
N PRO A 185 8.18 19.48 -38.68
CA PRO A 185 8.45 20.29 -39.88
C PRO A 185 9.23 21.59 -39.64
N LYS A 186 9.61 21.95 -38.40
CA LYS A 186 10.25 23.28 -38.12
C LYS A 186 11.78 23.31 -38.14
N ALA A 187 12.47 22.18 -38.25
CA ALA A 187 13.94 22.10 -38.21
C ALA A 187 14.61 21.91 -39.59
N ALA A 188 13.84 21.89 -40.70
CA ALA A 188 14.36 21.66 -42.06
C ALA A 188 14.33 22.92 -42.95
N ALA A 189 14.05 24.10 -42.37
CA ALA A 189 13.98 25.38 -43.10
C ALA A 189 14.87 26.43 -42.40
N ALA A 190 16.19 26.25 -42.46
CA ALA A 190 17.21 27.26 -42.20
C ALA A 190 18.51 26.84 -42.90
#